data_AF-A0A4Y8CHM8-F1
#
_entry.id   AF-A0A4Y8CHM8-F1
#
_cell.length_a   1.000
_cell.length_b   1.000
_cell.length_c   1.000
_cell.angle_alpha   90.00
_cell.angle_beta   90.00
_cell.angle_gamma   90.00
#
_symmetry.space_group_name_H-M   'P 1'
#
loop_
_entity.id
_entity.type
_entity.pdbx_description
1 polymer ?
#
loop_
_entity_poly.entity_id
_entity_poly.type
_entity_poly.pdbx_seq_one_letter_code
_entity_poly.pdbx_strand_id
1 'polypeptide(L)'
;MNNFKEIAKLVRKYKERNNALYEFLDKEDVGEYFRSLISLSELKQDTTTMLAILRRLVDLKEENLVQEWKKNNFKEDKIIELKHKFYEEVRKFYEKEHQNLINEIKEKKLLNNFYLSLIQGVHNIGLIMNIFEISWTKEIIEKNNKILSTQFPNLDDAMEFLRKNHLYQKTPEGEICERSYGVLVRIGNLWKFVPYARFFENEILKLEFAFEDMIDQLKIFASNEEEKAYIEYFEKLKLAFCEKDEDRVIKAWQEAEFAWMKVKSPLQVGHPLEYYEDNYTHAVALEWDIRIEDENDFDVLKFGSEIKESFEHVYKNIGLEDCELEKEVL
;
A
#
# COMPACT_ATOMS: atom_id res chain seq x y z
N MET A 1 -7.82 -0.78 28.63
CA MET A 1 -6.59 -1.58 28.57
C MET A 1 -6.54 -2.21 27.20
N ASN A 2 -5.44 -2.06 26.45
CA ASN A 2 -5.29 -2.62 25.10
C ASN A 2 -4.66 -4.01 25.20
N ASN A 3 -5.19 -4.99 24.48
CA ASN A 3 -4.66 -6.35 24.43
C ASN A 3 -4.20 -6.71 23.02
N PHE A 4 -3.09 -6.09 22.59
CA PHE A 4 -2.50 -6.29 21.27
C PHE A 4 -2.12 -7.76 21.01
N LYS A 5 -1.71 -8.50 22.04
CA LYS A 5 -1.39 -9.92 21.94
C LYS A 5 -2.57 -10.78 21.51
N GLU A 6 -3.75 -10.54 22.09
CA GLU A 6 -4.97 -11.25 21.69
C GLU A 6 -5.43 -10.85 20.28
N ILE A 7 -5.18 -9.59 19.87
CA ILE A 7 -5.44 -9.16 18.49
C ILE A 7 -4.51 -9.89 17.51
N ALA A 8 -3.22 -10.01 17.81
CA ALA A 8 -2.28 -10.76 16.97
C ALA A 8 -2.71 -12.23 16.82
N LYS A 9 -3.17 -12.87 17.91
CA LYS A 9 -3.76 -14.23 17.85
C LYS A 9 -5.01 -14.27 16.97
N LEU A 10 -5.87 -13.26 17.08
CA LEU A 10 -7.07 -13.18 16.26
C LEU A 10 -6.76 -13.00 14.77
N VAL A 11 -5.81 -12.14 14.43
CA VAL A 11 -5.32 -11.94 13.05
C VAL A 11 -4.77 -13.25 12.48
N ARG A 12 -3.98 -14.00 13.26
CA ARG A 12 -3.48 -15.33 12.86
C ARG A 12 -4.62 -16.31 12.55
N LYS A 13 -5.67 -16.34 13.38
CA LYS A 13 -6.86 -17.17 13.13
C LYS A 13 -7.58 -16.79 11.83
N TYR A 14 -7.68 -15.50 11.50
CA TYR A 14 -8.26 -15.06 10.22
C TYR A 14 -7.38 -15.51 9.03
N LYS A 15 -6.06 -15.39 9.15
CA LYS A 15 -5.12 -15.90 8.14
C LYS A 15 -5.24 -17.42 7.96
N GLU A 16 -5.33 -18.19 9.04
CA GLU A 16 -5.54 -19.64 8.99
C GLU A 16 -6.87 -20.00 8.30
N ARG A 17 -7.95 -19.26 8.58
CA ARG A 17 -9.24 -19.44 7.90
C ARG A 17 -9.12 -19.21 6.39
N ASN A 18 -8.39 -18.18 5.97
CA ASN A 18 -8.18 -17.91 4.55
C ASN A 18 -7.32 -19.00 3.89
N ASN A 19 -6.28 -19.48 4.58
CA ASN A 19 -5.45 -20.59 4.09
C ASN A 19 -6.24 -21.90 3.96
N ALA A 20 -7.22 -22.15 4.84
CA ALA A 20 -8.08 -23.32 4.76
C ALA A 20 -8.96 -23.34 3.48
N LEU A 21 -9.09 -22.22 2.75
CA LEU A 21 -9.78 -22.20 1.45
C LEU A 21 -9.07 -23.09 0.41
N TYR A 22 -7.79 -23.41 0.59
CA TYR A 22 -7.10 -24.37 -0.28
C TYR A 22 -7.68 -25.80 -0.19
N GLU A 23 -8.39 -26.15 0.87
CA GLU A 23 -9.11 -27.43 0.98
C GLU A 23 -10.21 -27.60 -0.08
N PHE A 24 -10.64 -26.52 -0.75
CA PHE A 24 -11.60 -26.59 -1.85
C PHE A 24 -11.03 -27.21 -3.13
N LEU A 25 -9.70 -27.37 -3.24
CA LEU A 25 -9.08 -28.04 -4.39
C LEU A 25 -9.52 -29.49 -4.54
N ASP A 26 -9.79 -30.17 -3.42
CA ASP A 26 -10.11 -31.60 -3.36
C ASP A 26 -11.63 -31.86 -3.27
N LYS A 27 -12.47 -30.82 -3.37
CA LYS A 27 -13.93 -30.92 -3.19
C LYS A 27 -14.67 -30.79 -4.52
N GLU A 28 -15.65 -31.66 -4.73
CA GLU A 28 -16.55 -31.57 -5.91
C GLU A 28 -17.51 -30.37 -5.81
N ASP A 29 -18.00 -30.07 -4.60
CA ASP A 29 -18.80 -28.88 -4.31
C ASP A 29 -17.96 -27.84 -3.56
N VAL A 30 -17.69 -26.74 -4.27
CA VAL A 30 -16.87 -25.61 -3.78
C VAL A 30 -17.73 -24.44 -3.29
N GLY A 31 -19.05 -24.58 -3.29
CA GLY A 31 -19.98 -23.52 -2.90
C GLY A 31 -20.20 -22.46 -3.99
N GLU A 32 -21.22 -21.62 -3.79
CA GLU A 32 -21.69 -20.64 -4.78
C GLU A 32 -20.67 -19.55 -5.06
N TYR A 33 -19.97 -19.06 -4.04
CA TYR A 33 -18.95 -18.02 -4.19
C TYR A 33 -17.83 -18.47 -5.14
N PHE A 34 -17.23 -19.64 -4.93
CA PHE A 34 -16.16 -20.13 -5.81
C PHE A 34 -16.66 -20.52 -7.20
N ARG A 35 -17.89 -21.03 -7.33
CA ARG A 35 -18.53 -21.21 -8.65
C ARG A 35 -18.65 -19.88 -9.40
N SER A 36 -18.99 -18.80 -8.72
CA SER A 36 -19.05 -17.47 -9.33
C SER A 36 -17.68 -16.97 -9.80
N LEU A 37 -16.61 -17.23 -9.03
CA LEU A 37 -15.24 -16.88 -9.44
C LEU A 37 -14.75 -17.70 -10.63
N ILE A 38 -15.06 -19.01 -10.67
CA ILE A 38 -14.76 -19.85 -11.84
C ILE A 38 -15.50 -19.32 -13.07
N SER A 39 -16.80 -19.02 -12.95
CA SER A 39 -17.55 -18.41 -14.04
C SER A 39 -16.97 -17.06 -14.47
N LEU A 40 -16.52 -16.24 -13.52
CA LEU A 40 -15.90 -14.93 -13.78
C LEU A 40 -14.60 -15.06 -14.57
N SER A 41 -13.81 -16.12 -14.31
CA SER A 41 -12.55 -16.38 -15.01
C SER A 41 -12.73 -16.71 -16.50
N GLU A 42 -13.93 -17.12 -16.92
CA GLU A 42 -14.21 -17.64 -18.26
C GLU A 42 -13.32 -18.86 -18.66
N LEU A 43 -12.68 -19.50 -17.68
CA LEU A 43 -11.87 -20.70 -17.84
C LEU A 43 -12.70 -21.97 -17.58
N LYS A 44 -12.15 -23.12 -17.95
CA LYS A 44 -12.76 -24.42 -17.65
C LYS A 44 -12.66 -24.71 -16.16
N GLN A 45 -13.68 -25.35 -15.61
CA GLN A 45 -13.64 -25.81 -14.22
C GLN A 45 -12.70 -27.02 -14.11
N ASP A 46 -11.47 -26.77 -13.70
CA ASP A 46 -10.47 -27.78 -13.39
C ASP A 46 -9.61 -27.35 -12.18
N THR A 47 -8.82 -28.29 -11.65
CA THR A 47 -7.98 -28.07 -10.47
C THR A 47 -6.96 -26.94 -10.68
N THR A 48 -6.44 -26.79 -11.91
CA THR A 48 -5.48 -25.73 -12.26
C THR A 48 -6.11 -24.34 -12.20
N THR A 49 -7.31 -24.19 -12.74
CA THR A 49 -8.09 -22.95 -12.68
C THR A 49 -8.46 -22.60 -11.25
N MET A 50 -8.91 -23.60 -10.47
CA MET A 50 -9.22 -23.38 -9.05
C MET A 50 -7.98 -22.94 -8.26
N LEU A 51 -6.82 -23.57 -8.49
CA LEU A 51 -5.57 -23.17 -7.84
C LEU A 51 -5.18 -21.74 -8.20
N ALA A 52 -5.32 -21.34 -9.47
CA ALA A 52 -5.01 -19.97 -9.89
C ALA A 52 -5.95 -18.94 -9.24
N ILE A 53 -7.25 -19.25 -9.12
CA ILE A 53 -8.23 -18.41 -8.42
C ILE A 53 -7.90 -18.32 -6.93
N LEU A 54 -7.56 -19.44 -6.28
CA LEU A 54 -7.20 -19.46 -4.87
C LEU A 54 -5.91 -18.68 -4.58
N ARG A 55 -4.90 -18.76 -5.46
CA ARG A 55 -3.71 -17.91 -5.34
C ARG A 55 -4.02 -16.43 -5.48
N ARG A 56 -4.93 -16.07 -6.39
CA ARG A 56 -5.38 -14.68 -6.53
C ARG A 56 -6.15 -14.20 -5.30
N LEU A 57 -6.98 -15.05 -4.72
CA LEU A 57 -7.76 -14.72 -3.53
C LEU A 57 -6.89 -14.72 -2.27
N VAL A 58 -6.28 -15.85 -1.91
CA VAL A 58 -5.60 -16.06 -0.62
C VAL A 58 -4.22 -15.41 -0.57
N ASP A 59 -3.43 -15.57 -1.63
CA ASP A 59 -2.03 -15.10 -1.67
C ASP A 59 -1.93 -13.69 -2.26
N LEU A 60 -3.05 -13.11 -2.72
CA LEU A 60 -3.15 -11.83 -3.42
C LEU A 60 -2.32 -11.77 -4.73
N LYS A 61 -1.97 -12.92 -5.31
CA LYS A 61 -1.08 -13.05 -6.48
C LYS A 61 -1.84 -13.28 -7.78
N GLU A 62 -1.63 -12.42 -8.77
CA GLU A 62 -2.36 -12.49 -10.05
C GLU A 62 -1.69 -13.33 -11.14
N GLU A 63 -0.39 -13.63 -11.00
CA GLU A 63 0.44 -14.17 -12.08
C GLU A 63 -0.07 -15.53 -12.57
N ASN A 64 -0.53 -16.37 -11.65
CA ASN A 64 -1.06 -17.68 -11.97
C ASN A 64 -2.32 -17.60 -12.84
N LEU A 65 -3.23 -16.67 -12.52
CA LEU A 65 -4.47 -16.50 -13.28
C LEU A 65 -4.19 -15.88 -14.66
N VAL A 66 -3.27 -14.93 -14.73
CA VAL A 66 -2.78 -14.35 -16.00
C VAL A 66 -2.15 -15.43 -16.89
N GLN A 67 -1.36 -16.34 -16.33
CA GLN A 67 -0.78 -17.45 -17.08
C GLN A 67 -1.84 -18.40 -17.63
N GLU A 68 -2.88 -18.73 -16.86
CA GLU A 68 -3.97 -19.58 -17.34
C GLU A 68 -4.77 -18.93 -18.49
N TRP A 69 -5.06 -17.62 -18.40
CA TRP A 69 -5.68 -16.91 -19.52
C TRP A 69 -4.80 -16.88 -20.78
N LYS A 70 -3.49 -16.68 -20.63
CA LYS A 70 -2.53 -16.73 -21.76
C LYS A 70 -2.49 -18.11 -22.41
N LYS A 71 -2.45 -19.20 -21.62
CA LYS A 71 -2.51 -20.58 -22.12
C LYS A 71 -3.79 -20.87 -22.92
N ASN A 72 -4.89 -20.23 -22.53
CA ASN A 72 -6.17 -20.34 -23.22
C ASN A 72 -6.36 -19.32 -24.36
N ASN A 73 -5.29 -18.64 -24.80
CA ASN A 73 -5.26 -17.70 -25.92
C ASN A 73 -6.14 -16.45 -25.75
N PHE A 74 -6.33 -15.99 -24.51
CA PHE A 74 -7.03 -14.75 -24.25
C PHE A 74 -6.18 -13.56 -24.75
N LYS A 75 -6.82 -12.56 -25.34
CA LYS A 75 -6.15 -11.33 -25.79
C LYS A 75 -5.79 -10.45 -24.59
N GLU A 76 -4.75 -9.63 -24.72
CA GLU A 76 -4.26 -8.75 -23.66
C GLU A 76 -5.36 -7.84 -23.09
N ASP A 77 -6.15 -7.18 -23.94
CA ASP A 77 -7.24 -6.31 -23.48
C ASP A 77 -8.29 -7.07 -22.67
N LYS A 78 -8.53 -8.35 -23.01
CA LYS A 78 -9.46 -9.22 -22.26
C LYS A 78 -8.86 -9.65 -20.92
N ILE A 79 -7.56 -9.94 -20.88
CA ILE A 79 -6.84 -10.24 -19.65
C ILE A 79 -6.91 -9.05 -18.69
N ILE A 80 -6.68 -7.84 -19.18
CA ILE A 80 -6.81 -6.61 -18.39
C ILE A 80 -8.24 -6.46 -17.84
N GLU A 81 -9.27 -6.63 -18.68
CA GLU A 81 -10.66 -6.60 -18.23
C GLU A 81 -10.94 -7.60 -17.09
N LEU A 82 -10.45 -8.83 -17.22
CA LEU A 82 -10.64 -9.87 -16.20
C LEU A 82 -9.82 -9.60 -14.93
N LYS A 83 -8.61 -9.04 -15.04
CA LYS A 83 -7.82 -8.59 -13.89
C LYS A 83 -8.60 -7.58 -13.05
N HIS A 84 -9.21 -6.58 -13.68
CA HIS A 84 -10.05 -5.59 -12.98
C HIS A 84 -11.25 -6.23 -12.28
N LYS A 85 -11.92 -7.19 -12.94
CA LYS A 85 -13.05 -7.91 -12.32
C LYS A 85 -12.61 -8.77 -11.13
N PHE A 86 -11.47 -9.44 -11.23
CA PHE A 86 -10.93 -10.23 -10.12
C PHE A 86 -10.45 -9.35 -8.98
N TYR A 87 -9.82 -8.21 -9.28
CA TYR A 87 -9.47 -7.22 -8.27
C TYR A 87 -10.71 -6.79 -7.47
N GLU A 88 -11.81 -6.46 -8.15
CA GLU A 88 -13.06 -6.05 -7.52
C GLU A 88 -13.63 -7.12 -6.58
N GLU A 89 -13.62 -8.40 -6.97
CA GLU A 89 -14.12 -9.49 -6.13
C GLU A 89 -13.20 -9.81 -4.94
N VAL A 90 -11.88 -9.79 -5.15
CA VAL A 90 -10.90 -9.97 -4.07
C VAL A 90 -10.98 -8.81 -3.08
N ARG A 91 -11.11 -7.57 -3.57
CA ARG A 91 -11.29 -6.38 -2.74
C ARG A 91 -12.49 -6.56 -1.82
N LYS A 92 -13.69 -6.83 -2.36
CA LYS A 92 -14.91 -7.01 -1.56
C LYS A 92 -14.76 -8.09 -0.48
N PHE A 93 -14.06 -9.18 -0.81
CA PHE A 93 -13.78 -10.24 0.14
C PHE A 93 -12.97 -9.70 1.33
N TYR A 94 -11.83 -9.05 1.08
CA TYR A 94 -10.96 -8.56 2.16
C TYR A 94 -11.52 -7.35 2.90
N GLU A 95 -12.27 -6.48 2.25
CA GLU A 95 -12.99 -5.39 2.92
C GLU A 95 -13.97 -5.94 3.96
N LYS A 96 -14.76 -6.94 3.57
CA LYS A 96 -15.69 -7.62 4.48
C LYS A 96 -14.94 -8.34 5.60
N GLU A 97 -13.87 -9.06 5.29
CA GLU A 97 -13.09 -9.80 6.29
C GLU A 97 -12.42 -8.87 7.31
N HIS A 98 -11.88 -7.72 6.87
CA HIS A 98 -11.29 -6.74 7.78
C HIS A 98 -12.36 -6.10 8.69
N GLN A 99 -13.54 -5.76 8.16
CA GLN A 99 -14.63 -5.24 8.99
C GLN A 99 -15.13 -6.29 10.00
N ASN A 100 -15.21 -7.57 9.62
CA ASN A 100 -15.55 -8.66 10.53
C ASN A 100 -14.54 -8.78 11.67
N LEU A 101 -13.24 -8.67 11.36
CA LEU A 101 -12.16 -8.66 12.35
C LEU A 101 -12.33 -7.50 13.34
N ILE A 102 -12.58 -6.28 12.85
CA ILE A 102 -12.79 -5.09 13.70
C ILE A 102 -14.02 -5.27 14.60
N ASN A 103 -15.11 -5.83 14.08
CA ASN A 103 -16.31 -6.13 14.86
C ASN A 103 -16.01 -7.12 15.99
N GLU A 104 -15.26 -8.19 15.72
CA GLU A 104 -14.88 -9.17 16.73
C GLU A 104 -13.94 -8.57 17.80
N ILE A 105 -12.99 -7.71 17.40
CA ILE A 105 -12.12 -6.95 18.33
C ILE A 105 -12.97 -6.07 19.27
N LYS A 106 -13.99 -5.40 18.73
CA LYS A 106 -14.92 -4.57 19.49
C LYS A 106 -15.78 -5.38 20.46
N GLU A 107 -16.37 -6.48 20.01
CA GLU A 107 -17.20 -7.36 20.82
C GLU A 107 -16.42 -7.94 22.01
N LYS A 108 -15.17 -8.36 21.76
CA LYS A 108 -14.26 -8.85 22.79
C LYS A 108 -13.63 -7.75 23.66
N LYS A 109 -13.89 -6.48 23.35
CA LYS A 109 -13.38 -5.30 24.08
C LYS A 109 -11.84 -5.32 24.22
N LEU A 110 -11.14 -5.69 23.15
CA LEU A 110 -9.67 -5.85 23.17
C LEU A 110 -8.92 -4.52 23.11
N LEU A 111 -9.58 -3.44 22.68
CA LEU A 111 -8.99 -2.11 22.54
C LEU A 111 -9.79 -1.07 23.33
N ASN A 112 -9.11 0.00 23.74
CA ASN A 112 -9.77 1.22 24.20
C ASN A 112 -10.46 1.94 23.02
N ASN A 113 -11.21 3.00 23.33
CA ASN A 113 -11.94 3.74 22.31
C ASN A 113 -11.01 4.41 21.28
N PHE A 114 -9.84 4.90 21.70
CA PHE A 114 -8.87 5.51 20.78
C PHE A 114 -8.42 4.51 19.71
N TYR A 115 -7.90 3.35 20.11
CA TYR A 115 -7.38 2.35 19.19
C TYR A 115 -8.48 1.67 18.37
N LEU A 116 -9.70 1.56 18.91
CA LEU A 116 -10.85 1.10 18.13
C LEU A 116 -11.23 2.11 17.04
N SER A 117 -11.25 3.41 17.36
CA SER A 117 -11.45 4.47 16.37
C SER A 117 -10.33 4.51 15.34
N LEU A 118 -9.09 4.27 15.76
CA LEU A 118 -7.93 4.19 14.87
C LEU A 118 -8.10 3.08 13.82
N ILE A 119 -8.34 1.82 14.23
CA ILE A 119 -8.46 0.73 13.26
C ILE A 119 -9.67 0.90 12.35
N GLN A 120 -10.79 1.43 12.87
CA GLN A 120 -11.98 1.69 12.06
C GLN A 120 -11.74 2.82 11.06
N GLY A 121 -11.08 3.90 11.47
CA GLY A 121 -10.74 5.01 10.58
C GLY A 121 -9.77 4.58 9.47
N VAL A 122 -8.74 3.81 9.83
CA VAL A 122 -7.79 3.24 8.86
C VAL A 122 -8.50 2.29 7.89
N HIS A 123 -9.44 1.46 8.37
CA HIS A 123 -10.30 0.64 7.49
C HIS A 123 -11.10 1.50 6.52
N ASN A 124 -11.78 2.54 7.01
CA ASN A 124 -12.61 3.43 6.18
C ASN A 124 -11.78 4.15 5.10
N ILE A 125 -10.58 4.61 5.43
CA ILE A 125 -9.63 5.16 4.46
C ILE A 125 -9.22 4.09 3.45
N GLY A 126 -8.96 2.86 3.91
CA GLY A 126 -8.62 1.72 3.05
C GLY A 126 -9.68 1.39 1.99
N LEU A 127 -10.97 1.51 2.33
CA LEU A 127 -12.06 1.35 1.36
C LEU A 127 -11.95 2.34 0.19
N ILE A 128 -11.54 3.58 0.49
CA ILE A 128 -11.35 4.63 -0.53
C ILE A 128 -10.07 4.38 -1.31
N MET A 129 -8.97 4.02 -0.63
CA MET A 129 -7.69 3.66 -1.25
C MET A 129 -7.85 2.53 -2.26
N ASN A 130 -8.62 1.48 -1.93
CA ASN A 130 -8.88 0.37 -2.87
C ASN A 130 -9.67 0.79 -4.12
N ILE A 131 -10.53 1.82 -4.02
CA ILE A 131 -11.22 2.37 -5.18
C ILE A 131 -10.25 3.24 -5.99
N PHE A 132 -9.44 4.03 -5.29
CA PHE A 132 -8.45 4.92 -5.89
C PHE A 132 -7.39 4.13 -6.67
N GLU A 133 -6.95 2.98 -6.16
CA GLU A 133 -5.99 2.10 -6.83
C GLU A 133 -6.45 1.68 -8.25
N ILE A 134 -7.75 1.50 -8.47
CA ILE A 134 -8.29 1.19 -9.80
C ILE A 134 -8.04 2.36 -10.77
N SER A 135 -8.29 3.60 -10.34
CA SER A 135 -8.04 4.80 -11.14
C SER A 135 -6.54 5.01 -11.36
N TRP A 136 -5.73 4.79 -10.32
CA TRP A 136 -4.29 4.90 -10.35
C TRP A 136 -3.66 3.92 -11.35
N THR A 137 -3.97 2.63 -11.22
CA THR A 137 -3.47 1.58 -12.12
C THR A 137 -3.85 1.85 -13.57
N LYS A 138 -5.10 2.25 -13.85
CA LYS A 138 -5.55 2.54 -15.22
C LYS A 138 -4.77 3.67 -15.87
N GLU A 139 -4.55 4.76 -15.14
CA GLU A 139 -3.92 5.94 -15.72
C GLU A 139 -2.39 5.78 -15.80
N ILE A 140 -1.75 5.29 -14.74
CA ILE A 140 -0.28 5.22 -14.67
C ILE A 140 0.22 3.96 -15.39
N ILE A 141 -0.26 2.79 -14.99
CA ILE A 141 0.27 1.52 -15.48
C ILE A 141 -0.29 1.17 -16.86
N GLU A 142 -1.60 1.17 -17.02
CA GLU A 142 -2.23 0.65 -18.24
C GLU A 142 -2.20 1.64 -19.41
N LYS A 143 -2.13 2.94 -19.10
CA LYS A 143 -2.11 4.02 -20.10
C LYS A 143 -0.73 4.64 -20.23
N ASN A 144 -0.19 5.31 -19.22
CA ASN A 144 1.07 6.05 -19.35
C ASN A 144 2.26 5.13 -19.65
N ASN A 145 2.44 4.06 -18.88
CA ASN A 145 3.54 3.11 -19.10
C ASN A 145 3.41 2.38 -20.44
N LYS A 146 2.17 2.13 -20.90
CA LYS A 146 1.92 1.59 -22.24
C LYS A 146 2.27 2.59 -23.36
N ILE A 147 1.95 3.87 -23.19
CA ILE A 147 2.31 4.92 -24.14
C ILE A 147 3.83 5.07 -24.22
N LEU A 148 4.51 5.17 -23.07
CA LEU A 148 5.97 5.33 -23.02
C LEU A 148 6.68 4.11 -23.60
N SER A 149 6.26 2.89 -23.25
CA SER A 149 6.86 1.66 -23.80
C SER A 149 6.63 1.49 -25.31
N THR A 150 5.57 2.08 -25.86
CA THR A 150 5.31 2.07 -27.31
C THR A 150 6.10 3.17 -28.05
N GLN A 151 6.30 4.32 -27.39
CA GLN A 151 6.95 5.49 -27.99
C GLN A 151 8.48 5.38 -27.99
N PHE A 152 9.06 4.75 -26.98
CA PHE A 152 10.51 4.67 -26.81
C PHE A 152 11.02 3.23 -26.98
N PRO A 153 12.15 3.03 -27.68
CA PRO A 153 12.67 1.69 -27.94
C PRO A 153 13.31 1.03 -26.69
N ASN A 154 13.72 1.83 -25.71
CA ASN A 154 14.28 1.37 -24.44
C ASN A 154 13.95 2.36 -23.31
N LEU A 155 14.19 1.93 -22.06
CA LEU A 155 13.89 2.72 -20.87
C LEU A 155 14.77 3.98 -20.76
N ASP A 156 16.06 3.89 -21.09
CA ASP A 156 16.99 5.03 -20.97
C ASP A 156 16.56 6.22 -21.84
N ASP A 157 16.10 5.96 -23.06
CA ASP A 157 15.57 7.00 -23.96
C ASP A 157 14.29 7.64 -23.40
N ALA A 158 13.42 6.84 -22.78
CA ALA A 158 12.22 7.35 -22.10
C ALA A 158 12.60 8.23 -20.90
N MET A 159 13.55 7.78 -20.07
CA MET A 159 14.04 8.54 -18.92
C MET A 159 14.72 9.85 -19.33
N GLU A 160 15.49 9.85 -20.41
CA GLU A 160 16.11 11.06 -20.95
C GLU A 160 15.05 12.04 -21.44
N PHE A 161 14.00 11.56 -22.11
CA PHE A 161 12.85 12.37 -22.50
C PHE A 161 12.17 13.00 -21.28
N LEU A 162 11.87 12.22 -20.24
CA LEU A 162 11.24 12.74 -19.01
C LEU A 162 12.10 13.83 -18.36
N ARG A 163 13.41 13.61 -18.28
CA ARG A 163 14.37 14.58 -17.72
C ARG A 163 14.44 15.87 -18.54
N LYS A 164 14.56 15.77 -19.86
CA LYS A 164 14.63 16.94 -20.78
C LYS A 164 13.37 17.79 -20.75
N ASN A 165 12.22 17.17 -20.49
CA ASN A 165 10.92 17.85 -20.47
C ASN A 165 10.44 18.22 -19.04
N HIS A 166 11.29 18.07 -18.02
CA HIS A 166 10.96 18.39 -16.63
C HIS A 166 9.72 17.64 -16.10
N LEU A 167 9.60 16.35 -16.44
CA LEU A 167 8.46 15.51 -16.08
C LEU A 167 8.76 14.66 -14.83
N TYR A 168 9.09 15.35 -13.75
CA TYR A 168 9.47 14.77 -12.45
C TYR A 168 9.17 15.75 -11.32
N GLN A 169 9.19 15.26 -10.09
CA GLN A 169 9.10 16.10 -8.90
C GLN A 169 10.48 16.35 -8.30
N LYS A 170 10.61 17.42 -7.54
CA LYS A 170 11.87 17.83 -6.92
C LYS A 170 11.81 17.75 -5.40
N THR A 171 12.96 17.48 -4.79
CA THR A 171 13.15 17.64 -3.34
C THR A 171 13.06 19.13 -2.95
N PRO A 172 12.90 19.44 -1.66
CA PRO A 172 12.95 20.83 -1.18
C PRO A 172 14.25 21.57 -1.56
N GLU A 173 15.35 20.83 -1.75
CA GLU A 173 16.66 21.33 -2.16
C GLU A 173 16.76 21.60 -3.68
N GLY A 174 15.73 21.20 -4.45
CA GLY A 174 15.63 21.41 -5.89
C GLY A 174 16.21 20.28 -6.74
N GLU A 175 16.63 19.19 -6.13
CA GLU A 175 17.14 17.98 -6.80
C GLU A 175 15.99 17.15 -7.36
N ILE A 176 16.25 16.31 -8.37
CA ILE A 176 15.22 15.38 -8.86
C ILE A 176 14.94 14.35 -7.77
N CYS A 177 13.69 14.26 -7.31
CA CYS A 177 13.32 13.26 -6.32
C CYS A 177 13.30 11.88 -6.97
N GLU A 178 13.74 10.86 -6.22
CA GLU A 178 13.75 9.48 -6.69
C GLU A 178 12.34 8.95 -6.93
N ARG A 179 11.39 9.35 -6.08
CA ARG A 179 9.99 8.97 -6.13
C ARG A 179 9.11 10.16 -6.46
N SER A 180 7.90 9.89 -6.92
CA SER A 180 6.93 10.92 -7.24
C SER A 180 5.51 10.58 -6.79
N TYR A 181 4.73 11.62 -6.54
CA TYR A 181 3.31 11.57 -6.19
C TYR A 181 2.53 12.35 -7.25
N GLY A 182 2.67 11.92 -8.51
CA GLY A 182 2.06 12.61 -9.64
C GLY A 182 1.85 11.72 -10.86
N VAL A 183 1.16 12.27 -11.84
CA VAL A 183 0.70 11.59 -13.04
C VAL A 183 1.18 12.35 -14.26
N LEU A 184 1.65 11.62 -15.28
CA LEU A 184 1.85 12.16 -16.62
C LEU A 184 0.51 12.43 -17.30
N VAL A 185 0.29 13.67 -17.70
CA VAL A 185 -0.90 14.11 -18.42
C VAL A 185 -0.49 14.65 -19.78
N ARG A 186 -1.15 14.15 -20.83
CA ARG A 186 -0.96 14.64 -22.19
C ARG A 186 -2.01 15.70 -22.54
N ILE A 187 -1.57 16.92 -22.81
CA ILE A 187 -2.41 18.04 -23.26
C ILE A 187 -2.02 18.35 -24.71
N GLY A 188 -2.76 17.75 -25.65
CA GLY A 188 -2.42 17.80 -27.08
C GLY A 188 -1.09 17.08 -27.37
N ASN A 189 -0.08 17.86 -27.76
CA ASN A 189 1.28 17.36 -28.03
C ASN A 189 2.25 17.58 -26.86
N LEU A 190 1.80 18.21 -25.77
CA LEU A 190 2.65 18.48 -24.60
C LEU A 190 2.36 17.47 -23.50
N TRP A 191 3.40 17.09 -22.79
CA TRP A 191 3.32 16.35 -21.54
C TRP A 191 3.45 17.31 -20.37
N LYS A 192 2.71 17.03 -19.30
CA LYS A 192 2.86 17.67 -18.00
C LYS A 192 2.88 16.60 -16.92
N PHE A 193 3.58 16.89 -15.84
CA PHE A 193 3.55 16.08 -14.63
C PHE A 193 2.68 16.79 -13.60
N VAL A 194 1.65 16.14 -13.08
CA VAL A 194 0.61 16.78 -12.24
C VAL A 194 0.47 16.01 -10.94
N PRO A 195 0.43 16.65 -9.75
CA PRO A 195 0.26 15.96 -8.48
C PRO A 195 -1.01 15.11 -8.42
N TYR A 196 -0.99 14.00 -7.68
CA TYR A 196 -2.17 13.16 -7.45
C TYR A 196 -3.40 13.96 -6.99
N ALA A 197 -3.19 14.91 -6.07
CA ALA A 197 -4.23 15.80 -5.54
C ALA A 197 -4.99 16.62 -6.60
N ARG A 198 -4.34 16.91 -7.74
CA ARG A 198 -4.94 17.63 -8.86
C ARG A 198 -5.53 16.70 -9.92
N PHE A 199 -4.94 15.53 -10.12
CA PHE A 199 -5.41 14.61 -11.15
C PHE A 199 -6.61 13.78 -10.69
N PHE A 200 -6.56 13.27 -9.46
CA PHE A 200 -7.58 12.40 -8.86
C PHE A 200 -8.45 13.16 -7.86
N GLU A 201 -8.97 14.33 -8.25
CA GLU A 201 -9.64 15.25 -7.30
C GLU A 201 -10.82 14.59 -6.56
N ASN A 202 -11.55 13.70 -7.23
CA ASN A 202 -12.71 13.02 -6.64
C ASN A 202 -12.30 12.01 -5.56
N GLU A 203 -11.26 11.22 -5.83
CA GLU A 203 -10.71 10.25 -4.89
C GLU A 203 -10.06 10.97 -3.70
N ILE A 204 -9.32 12.03 -3.96
CA ILE A 204 -8.62 12.83 -2.95
C ILE A 204 -9.61 13.56 -2.03
N LEU A 205 -10.71 14.10 -2.57
CA LEU A 205 -11.77 14.69 -1.75
C LEU A 205 -12.41 13.67 -0.79
N LYS A 206 -12.62 12.42 -1.26
CA LYS A 206 -13.14 11.35 -0.38
C LYS A 206 -12.14 11.00 0.71
N LEU A 207 -10.85 10.90 0.37
CA LEU A 207 -9.78 10.66 1.34
C LEU A 207 -9.72 11.78 2.38
N GLU A 208 -9.77 13.04 1.95
CA GLU A 208 -9.77 14.21 2.84
C GLU A 208 -10.87 14.09 3.90
N PHE A 209 -12.12 13.81 3.48
CA PHE A 209 -13.23 13.62 4.42
C PHE A 209 -13.03 12.43 5.37
N ALA A 210 -12.50 11.31 4.89
CA ALA A 210 -12.25 10.14 5.73
C ALA A 210 -11.12 10.38 6.75
N PHE A 211 -10.07 11.10 6.36
CA PHE A 211 -9.03 11.56 7.28
C PHE A 211 -9.59 12.51 8.32
N GLU A 212 -10.42 13.48 7.93
CA GLU A 212 -11.05 14.43 8.87
C GLU A 212 -11.92 13.73 9.90
N ASP A 213 -12.83 12.85 9.46
CA ASP A 213 -13.68 12.07 10.36
C ASP A 213 -12.84 11.25 11.35
N MET A 214 -11.82 10.53 10.86
CA MET A 214 -10.93 9.77 11.73
C MET A 214 -10.18 10.68 12.72
N ILE A 215 -9.55 11.76 12.25
CA ILE A 215 -8.76 12.68 13.09
C ILE A 215 -9.64 13.29 14.19
N ASP A 216 -10.86 13.70 13.86
CA ASP A 216 -11.81 14.25 14.83
C ASP A 216 -12.19 13.22 15.89
N GLN A 217 -12.45 11.96 15.50
CA GLN A 217 -12.70 10.88 16.45
C GLN A 217 -11.48 10.59 17.34
N LEU A 218 -10.26 10.57 16.79
CA LEU A 218 -9.04 10.34 17.55
C LEU A 218 -8.80 11.44 18.59
N LYS A 219 -9.03 12.71 18.22
CA LYS A 219 -8.90 13.87 19.13
C LYS A 219 -9.83 13.79 20.35
N ILE A 220 -11.01 13.19 20.22
CA ILE A 220 -11.95 13.01 21.34
C ILE A 220 -11.36 12.08 22.41
N PHE A 221 -10.64 11.03 22.00
CA PHE A 221 -10.17 9.98 22.91
C PHE A 221 -8.70 10.11 23.31
N ALA A 222 -7.90 10.88 22.57
CA ALA A 222 -6.48 11.02 22.82
C ALA A 222 -6.19 11.61 24.20
N SER A 223 -5.27 10.96 24.92
CA SER A 223 -4.98 11.23 26.32
C SER A 223 -3.48 11.28 26.65
N ASN A 224 -2.64 10.74 25.77
CA ASN A 224 -1.19 10.62 25.97
C ASN A 224 -0.42 10.98 24.70
N GLU A 225 0.91 11.08 24.81
CA GLU A 225 1.77 11.53 23.70
C GLU A 225 1.80 10.55 22.52
N GLU A 226 1.69 9.25 22.77
CA GLU A 226 1.62 8.23 21.69
C GLU A 226 0.33 8.42 20.86
N GLU A 227 -0.81 8.63 21.52
CA GLU A 227 -2.08 8.89 20.85
C GLU A 227 -2.08 10.22 20.09
N LYS A 228 -1.37 11.24 20.59
CA LYS A 228 -1.16 12.50 19.87
C LYS A 228 -0.23 12.37 18.67
N ALA A 229 0.77 11.49 18.73
CA ALA A 229 1.67 11.22 17.62
C ALA A 229 0.91 10.63 16.41
N TYR A 230 -0.07 9.76 16.63
CA TYR A 230 -0.97 9.31 15.55
C TYR A 230 -1.76 10.47 14.95
N ILE A 231 -2.30 11.37 15.77
CA ILE A 231 -3.07 12.52 15.28
C ILE A 231 -2.17 13.39 14.40
N GLU A 232 -0.95 13.72 14.87
CA GLU A 232 0.03 14.47 14.09
C GLU A 232 0.35 13.76 12.77
N TYR A 233 0.58 12.44 12.82
CA TYR A 233 0.83 11.63 11.62
C TYR A 233 -0.31 11.75 10.60
N PHE A 234 -1.56 11.52 11.01
CA PHE A 234 -2.69 11.57 10.08
C PHE A 234 -3.01 12.97 9.59
N GLU A 235 -2.79 14.01 10.41
CA GLU A 235 -2.89 15.40 9.95
C GLU A 235 -1.87 15.69 8.85
N LYS A 236 -0.61 15.28 9.02
CA LYS A 236 0.43 15.44 8.02
C LYS A 236 0.19 14.60 6.77
N LEU A 237 -0.24 13.35 6.94
CA LEU A 237 -0.56 12.47 5.82
C LEU A 237 -1.75 13.00 5.00
N LYS A 238 -2.80 13.52 5.66
CA LYS A 238 -3.91 14.19 4.97
C LYS A 238 -3.39 15.34 4.10
N LEU A 239 -2.54 16.19 4.67
CA LEU A 239 -1.95 17.32 3.93
C LEU A 239 -1.11 16.84 2.74
N ALA A 240 -0.35 15.75 2.88
CA ALA A 240 0.44 15.17 1.81
C ALA A 240 -0.44 14.65 0.65
N PHE A 241 -1.51 13.91 0.94
CA PHE A 241 -2.48 13.49 -0.07
C PHE A 241 -3.17 14.68 -0.76
N CYS A 242 -3.46 15.75 -0.01
CA CYS A 242 -4.16 16.92 -0.53
C CYS A 242 -3.24 17.97 -1.19
N GLU A 243 -1.92 17.76 -1.23
CA GLU A 243 -0.99 18.76 -1.75
C GLU A 243 -1.08 18.88 -3.27
N LYS A 244 -1.55 20.03 -3.72
CA LYS A 244 -1.74 20.37 -5.13
C LYS A 244 -0.55 21.14 -5.70
N ASP A 245 0.36 21.63 -4.87
CA ASP A 245 1.53 22.38 -5.31
C ASP A 245 2.69 21.43 -5.65
N GLU A 246 3.16 21.50 -6.88
CA GLU A 246 4.25 20.67 -7.41
C GLU A 246 5.56 20.88 -6.62
N ASP A 247 5.80 22.09 -6.13
CA ASP A 247 7.02 22.44 -5.39
C ASP A 247 6.95 22.04 -3.91
N ARG A 248 5.77 21.63 -3.40
CA ARG A 248 5.58 21.27 -1.98
C ARG A 248 5.23 19.82 -1.75
N VAL A 249 4.78 19.10 -2.77
CA VAL A 249 4.32 17.71 -2.65
C VAL A 249 5.35 16.81 -1.96
N ILE A 250 6.61 16.81 -2.40
CA ILE A 250 7.67 15.98 -1.79
C ILE A 250 7.89 16.35 -0.33
N LYS A 251 7.91 17.65 -0.02
CA LYS A 251 8.05 18.12 1.37
C LYS A 251 6.89 17.65 2.25
N ALA A 252 5.65 17.72 1.76
CA ALA A 252 4.47 17.31 2.51
C ALA A 252 4.52 15.82 2.85
N TRP A 253 4.97 14.98 1.92
CA TRP A 253 5.18 13.55 2.16
C TRP A 253 6.32 13.31 3.16
N GLN A 254 7.45 13.99 3.05
CA GLN A 254 8.55 13.91 4.04
C GLN A 254 8.09 14.31 5.46
N GLU A 255 7.27 15.35 5.59
CA GLU A 255 6.70 15.74 6.88
C GLU A 255 5.77 14.67 7.46
N ALA A 256 5.01 13.97 6.62
CA ALA A 256 4.20 12.84 7.04
C ALA A 256 5.06 11.65 7.49
N GLU A 257 6.18 11.37 6.82
CA GLU A 257 7.15 10.34 7.22
C GLU A 257 7.80 10.66 8.57
N PHE A 258 8.25 11.89 8.77
CA PHE A 258 8.80 12.30 10.07
C PHE A 258 7.79 12.17 11.20
N ALA A 259 6.51 12.49 10.94
CA ALA A 259 5.44 12.29 11.91
C ALA A 259 5.15 10.79 12.14
N TRP A 260 5.16 9.97 11.09
CA TRP A 260 5.02 8.52 11.18
C TRP A 260 6.10 7.90 12.07
N MET A 261 7.36 8.32 11.91
CA MET A 261 8.49 7.84 12.72
C MET A 261 8.33 8.11 14.22
N LYS A 262 7.47 9.04 14.63
CA LYS A 262 7.19 9.33 16.05
C LYS A 262 6.23 8.33 16.69
N VAL A 263 5.46 7.58 15.89
CA VAL A 263 4.53 6.56 16.39
C VAL A 263 5.31 5.31 16.80
N LYS A 264 5.29 4.96 18.09
CA LYS A 264 6.02 3.83 18.69
C LYS A 264 5.12 2.69 19.17
N SER A 265 3.83 2.80 18.94
CA SER A 265 2.85 1.78 19.32
C SER A 265 3.09 0.43 18.62
N PRO A 266 2.74 -0.70 19.27
CA PRO A 266 2.74 -2.03 18.63
C PRO A 266 1.82 -2.13 17.40
N LEU A 267 0.90 -1.19 17.21
CA LEU A 267 -0.04 -1.16 16.08
C LEU A 267 0.37 -0.09 15.07
N GLN A 268 1.14 -0.44 14.05
CA GLN A 268 1.65 0.50 13.06
C GLN A 268 0.72 0.59 11.86
N VAL A 269 0.54 1.78 11.31
CA VAL A 269 -0.18 1.98 10.04
C VAL A 269 0.87 2.17 8.95
N GLY A 270 0.72 1.47 7.83
CA GLY A 270 1.63 1.56 6.69
C GLY A 270 1.71 2.98 6.14
N HIS A 271 2.90 3.37 5.70
CA HIS A 271 3.11 4.61 4.95
C HIS A 271 3.36 4.25 3.48
N PRO A 272 2.66 4.86 2.51
CA PRO A 272 2.90 4.59 1.09
C PRO A 272 4.28 5.07 0.66
N LEU A 273 5.14 4.13 0.23
CA LEU A 273 6.55 4.40 -0.13
C LEU A 273 6.94 3.82 -1.48
N GLU A 274 6.38 2.68 -1.83
CA GLU A 274 6.87 1.86 -2.94
C GLU A 274 6.37 2.37 -4.29
N TYR A 275 7.22 2.27 -5.32
CA TYR A 275 6.95 2.74 -6.69
C TYR A 275 7.40 1.73 -7.75
N TYR A 276 7.59 0.46 -7.38
CA TYR A 276 8.14 -0.57 -8.26
C TYR A 276 7.25 -0.85 -9.48
N GLU A 277 5.95 -0.58 -9.36
CA GLU A 277 4.96 -0.77 -10.40
C GLU A 277 5.17 0.23 -11.56
N ASP A 278 5.64 1.45 -11.26
CA ASP A 278 5.90 2.48 -12.25
C ASP A 278 7.37 2.59 -12.64
N ASN A 279 7.72 1.91 -13.73
CA ASN A 279 9.07 1.89 -14.28
C ASN A 279 9.60 3.24 -14.81
N TYR A 280 8.76 4.27 -14.97
CA TYR A 280 9.14 5.48 -15.69
C TYR A 280 9.20 6.73 -14.82
N THR A 281 8.14 7.03 -14.08
CA THR A 281 8.09 8.24 -13.24
C THR A 281 8.29 7.93 -11.76
N HIS A 282 8.47 6.67 -11.40
CA HIS A 282 8.55 6.21 -10.01
C HIS A 282 7.39 6.77 -9.19
N ALA A 283 6.20 6.74 -9.78
CA ALA A 283 4.96 7.13 -9.15
C ALA A 283 4.67 6.15 -7.99
N VAL A 284 4.59 6.67 -6.77
CA VAL A 284 4.32 5.87 -5.56
C VAL A 284 2.93 5.24 -5.67
N ALA A 285 2.88 3.92 -5.56
CA ALA A 285 1.67 3.13 -5.58
C ALA A 285 0.87 3.32 -4.29
N LEU A 286 -0.43 3.06 -4.34
CA LEU A 286 -1.29 3.20 -3.17
C LEU A 286 -1.21 1.94 -2.32
N GLU A 287 -0.45 2.01 -1.22
CA GLU A 287 -0.41 0.98 -0.18
C GLU A 287 -1.10 1.48 1.08
N TRP A 288 -1.92 0.63 1.70
CA TRP A 288 -2.59 0.97 2.95
C TRP A 288 -2.84 -0.26 3.80
N ASP A 289 -2.06 -0.42 4.86
CA ASP A 289 -2.11 -1.58 5.73
C ASP A 289 -1.99 -1.22 7.22
N ILE A 290 -2.34 -2.18 8.08
CA ILE A 290 -2.11 -2.10 9.52
C ILE A 290 -1.27 -3.29 9.92
N ARG A 291 -0.16 -3.01 10.59
CA ARG A 291 0.79 -3.99 11.12
C ARG A 291 0.61 -4.05 12.62
N ILE A 292 0.61 -5.26 13.16
CA ILE A 292 0.64 -5.48 14.59
C ILE A 292 1.90 -6.27 14.93
N GLU A 293 2.63 -5.81 15.93
CA GLU A 293 3.78 -6.52 16.46
C GLU A 293 3.35 -7.92 16.94
N ASP A 294 4.02 -8.96 16.46
CA ASP A 294 3.75 -10.34 16.87
C ASP A 294 4.39 -10.64 18.23
N GLU A 295 3.90 -11.66 18.92
CA GLU A 295 4.56 -12.25 20.08
C GLU A 295 5.88 -12.91 19.63
N ASN A 296 7.00 -12.20 19.77
CA ASN A 296 8.32 -12.79 19.66
C ASN A 296 9.11 -12.58 20.95
N ASP A 297 9.85 -13.60 21.37
CA ASP A 297 10.85 -13.53 22.46
C ASP A 297 12.13 -12.80 22.02
N PHE A 298 12.01 -11.91 21.02
CA PHE A 298 13.13 -11.21 20.42
C PHE A 298 13.57 -10.08 21.34
N ASP A 299 14.79 -10.20 21.87
CA ASP A 299 15.40 -9.17 22.71
C ASP A 299 15.95 -8.04 21.82
N VAL A 300 15.11 -7.02 21.61
CA VAL A 300 15.43 -5.83 20.81
C VAL A 300 16.68 -5.11 21.33
N LEU A 301 16.91 -5.10 22.64
CA LEU A 301 18.06 -4.42 23.25
C LEU A 301 19.34 -5.17 22.94
N LYS A 302 19.31 -6.50 23.07
CA LYS A 302 20.44 -7.34 22.70
C LYS A 302 20.74 -7.23 21.21
N PHE A 303 19.73 -7.34 20.35
CA PHE A 303 19.92 -7.23 18.91
C PHE A 303 20.45 -5.85 18.50
N GLY A 304 19.91 -4.76 19.06
CA GLY A 304 20.42 -3.41 18.80
C GLY A 304 21.89 -3.26 19.18
N SER A 305 22.32 -3.90 20.27
CA SER A 305 23.74 -3.92 20.67
C SER A 305 24.60 -4.71 19.68
N GLU A 306 24.14 -5.89 19.25
CA GLU A 306 24.85 -6.72 18.26
C GLU A 306 24.98 -6.03 16.89
N ILE A 307 23.96 -5.25 16.48
CA ILE A 307 24.01 -4.44 15.26
C ILE A 307 25.01 -3.29 15.40
N LYS A 308 25.05 -2.60 16.54
CA LYS A 308 26.04 -1.54 16.79
C LYS A 308 27.46 -2.11 16.75
N GLU A 309 27.71 -3.25 17.40
CA GLU A 309 29.01 -3.93 17.36
C GLU A 309 29.39 -4.33 15.92
N SER A 310 28.44 -4.84 15.15
CA SER A 310 28.65 -5.20 13.75
C SER A 310 28.98 -3.98 12.88
N PHE A 311 28.26 -2.87 13.08
CA PHE A 311 28.52 -1.61 12.40
C PHE A 311 29.94 -1.11 12.72
N GLU A 312 30.32 -1.04 14.00
CA GLU A 312 31.67 -0.61 14.39
C GLU A 312 32.75 -1.47 13.74
N HIS A 313 32.55 -2.79 13.70
CA HIS A 313 33.51 -3.70 13.10
C HIS A 313 33.68 -3.46 11.60
N VAL A 314 32.56 -3.32 10.87
CA VAL A 314 32.58 -3.03 9.43
C VAL A 314 33.19 -1.66 9.16
N TYR A 315 32.74 -0.63 9.89
CA TYR A 315 33.22 0.75 9.77
C TYR A 315 34.74 0.86 9.95
N LYS A 316 35.29 0.20 10.98
CA LYS A 316 36.75 0.13 11.21
C LYS A 316 37.48 -0.62 10.09
N ASN A 317 36.90 -1.70 9.56
CA ASN A 317 37.54 -2.55 8.55
C ASN A 317 37.58 -1.91 7.15
N ILE A 318 36.57 -1.12 6.79
CA ILE A 318 36.53 -0.42 5.50
C ILE A 318 37.38 0.85 5.49
N GLY A 319 37.90 1.27 6.64
CA GLY A 319 38.78 2.44 6.78
C GLY A 319 38.07 3.76 6.48
N LEU A 320 36.76 3.84 6.72
CA LEU A 320 36.01 5.09 6.62
C LEU A 320 36.36 6.00 7.81
N GLU A 321 36.75 7.24 7.52
CA GLU A 321 37.04 8.28 8.52
C GLU A 321 35.96 9.38 8.47
N ASP A 322 34.70 9.01 8.69
CA ASP A 322 33.56 9.93 8.80
C ASP A 322 32.98 9.96 10.23
N CYS A 323 33.52 10.87 11.04
CA CYS A 323 33.12 11.03 12.45
C CYS A 323 31.68 11.53 12.65
N GLU A 324 30.99 12.02 11.61
CA GLU A 324 29.57 12.39 11.70
C GLU A 324 28.72 11.13 11.56
N LEU A 325 29.01 10.29 10.57
CA LEU A 325 28.35 9.01 10.37
C LEU A 325 28.52 8.08 11.58
N GLU A 326 29.72 8.05 12.17
CA GLU A 326 30.00 7.26 13.38
C GLU A 326 29.10 7.68 14.56
N LYS A 327 28.80 8.97 14.71
CA LYS A 327 27.93 9.49 15.78
C LYS A 327 26.44 9.31 15.51
N GLU A 328 26.04 9.22 14.25
CA GLU A 328 24.63 9.06 13.89
C GLU A 328 24.13 7.64 14.17
N VAL A 329 25.02 6.65 14.08
CA VAL A 329 24.69 5.23 14.30
C VAL A 329 24.92 4.77 15.75
N LEU A 330 25.92 5.33 16.45
CA LEU A 330 26.27 4.98 17.84
C LEU A 330 25.47 5.79 18.86
#